data_AF-A0A914NFV8-F1
#
_entry.id   AF-A0A914NFV8-F1
#
_cell.length_a   1.000
_cell.length_b   1.000
_cell.length_c   1.000
_cell.angle_alpha   90.00
_cell.angle_beta   90.00
_cell.angle_gamma   90.00
#
_symmetry.space_group_name_H-M   'P 1'
#
loop_
_entity.id
_entity.type
_entity.pdbx_description
1 polymer ?
#
loop_
_entity_poly.entity_id
_entity_poly.type
_entity_poly.pdbx_seq_one_letter_code
_entity_poly.pdbx_strand_id
1 'polypeptide(L)'
;MSISTKIFQLIINSRQFKYPLNFNIFSFSTFSTDSTCKLIDQIQKASYGGQVYLKNGLPFIDIPLPSRKENCHFILRPFGDTVGSLSESLSNEDSGIEVIAFYTCEGLRISKCTRIHHLLTFPTLYLRINDSFYKFDVDTSFYISSLDKAESFNDIKSKISTLYTVFDVEEYKIRKESILLNNLENVERKLRPLIIIRKNIEKECEKHSKRIFWSGFSAVCFQVGVFARLTWWEYSWDIMEPITYFSTFSSVVIALAYYLVTKQNFEYSSANIRIFNKDFYRRARKYCFDVAQFNDLIKIKDGLNCELQRIRNNEFIRDF
;
A
#
# COMPACT_ATOMS: atom_id res chain seq x y z
N MET A 1 -34.02 -19.33 23.63
CA MET A 1 -33.01 -19.63 22.58
C MET A 1 -32.34 -18.31 22.23
N SER A 2 -31.40 -17.78 23.02
CA SER A 2 -30.01 -18.20 23.25
C SER A 2 -29.20 -18.29 21.95
N ILE A 3 -28.31 -17.32 21.71
CA ILE A 3 -26.91 -17.50 21.23
C ILE A 3 -26.14 -16.15 21.12
N SER A 4 -26.75 -14.97 21.02
CA SER A 4 -25.97 -13.73 20.80
C SER A 4 -25.74 -12.86 22.05
N THR A 5 -25.13 -13.43 23.10
CA THR A 5 -24.71 -12.65 24.31
C THR A 5 -23.41 -13.12 24.96
N LYS A 6 -22.64 -14.03 24.34
CA LYS A 6 -21.41 -14.59 24.95
C LYS A 6 -20.07 -14.06 24.40
N ILE A 7 -20.06 -13.09 23.49
CA ILE A 7 -18.80 -12.54 22.93
C ILE A 7 -18.42 -11.17 23.52
N PHE A 8 -19.34 -10.50 24.23
CA PHE A 8 -19.11 -9.14 24.75
C PHE A 8 -18.82 -9.07 26.26
N GLN A 9 -18.50 -10.19 26.90
CA GLN A 9 -18.38 -10.30 28.35
C GLN A 9 -17.03 -10.88 28.82
N LEU A 10 -15.96 -10.61 28.07
CA LEU A 10 -14.59 -10.99 28.44
C LEU A 10 -13.57 -9.82 28.46
N ILE A 11 -14.02 -8.57 28.30
CA ILE A 11 -13.11 -7.41 28.25
C ILE A 11 -13.17 -6.53 29.52
N ILE A 12 -14.08 -6.79 30.45
CA ILE A 12 -14.20 -5.97 31.68
C ILE A 12 -14.33 -6.87 32.90
N ASN A 13 -13.23 -7.47 33.33
CA ASN A 13 -13.00 -7.74 34.76
C ASN A 13 -11.57 -8.20 35.03
N SER A 14 -10.73 -7.27 35.48
CA SER A 14 -9.64 -7.48 36.46
C SER A 14 -8.60 -6.34 36.38
N ARG A 15 -9.04 -5.10 36.56
CA ARG A 15 -8.18 -4.09 37.17
C ARG A 15 -8.54 -4.04 38.64
N GLN A 16 -7.68 -4.60 39.49
CA GLN A 16 -7.26 -4.09 40.80
C GLN A 16 -6.34 -5.14 41.45
N PHE A 17 -5.03 -4.98 41.28
CA PHE A 17 -4.09 -5.31 42.35
C PHE A 17 -3.02 -4.25 42.42
N LYS A 18 -3.20 -3.40 43.44
CA LYS A 18 -2.23 -2.46 43.99
C LYS A 18 -1.31 -3.27 44.90
N TYR A 19 -0.03 -3.36 44.61
CA TYR A 19 0.99 -3.74 45.60
C TYR A 19 2.26 -2.90 45.39
N PRO A 20 2.93 -2.53 46.48
CA PRO A 20 4.03 -1.58 46.48
C PRO A 20 5.32 -2.20 45.92
N LEU A 21 6.18 -1.33 45.40
CA LEU A 21 7.61 -1.60 45.23
C LEU A 21 8.18 -2.03 46.59
N ASN A 22 8.45 -3.32 46.74
CA ASN A 22 9.30 -3.86 47.77
C ASN A 22 10.52 -4.48 47.09
N PHE A 23 11.65 -3.78 47.18
CA PHE A 23 12.97 -4.38 47.07
C PHE A 23 13.11 -5.37 48.22
N ASN A 24 12.88 -6.65 47.96
CA ASN A 24 13.34 -7.73 48.82
C ASN A 24 13.76 -8.90 47.93
N ILE A 25 15.08 -9.05 47.79
CA ILE A 25 15.84 -10.30 47.86
C ILE A 25 14.97 -11.52 47.53
N PHE A 26 14.88 -11.86 46.24
CA PHE A 26 14.33 -13.14 45.85
C PHE A 26 15.40 -14.22 46.05
N SER A 27 15.21 -14.92 47.15
CA SER A 27 15.83 -16.18 47.52
C SER A 27 15.79 -17.18 46.36
N PHE A 28 16.97 -17.73 46.11
CA PHE A 28 17.28 -19.00 45.48
C PHE A 28 16.13 -20.03 45.60
N SER A 29 15.53 -20.40 44.47
CA SER A 29 14.84 -21.68 44.33
C SER A 29 15.60 -22.51 43.31
N THR A 30 16.38 -23.46 43.82
CA THR A 30 17.08 -24.51 43.09
C THR A 30 16.12 -25.26 42.17
N PHE A 31 16.29 -25.11 40.86
CA PHE A 31 15.54 -25.84 39.84
C PHE A 31 16.51 -26.70 39.03
N SER A 32 16.40 -28.03 39.21
CA SER A 32 16.95 -29.13 38.39
C SER A 32 18.38 -28.95 37.84
N THR A 33 19.37 -29.36 38.63
CA THR A 33 20.82 -29.25 38.38
C THR A 33 21.43 -30.54 37.87
N ASP A 34 21.18 -30.92 36.60
CA ASP A 34 21.97 -31.99 35.96
C ASP A 34 22.26 -31.73 34.47
N SER A 35 21.33 -31.13 33.73
CA SER A 35 21.52 -30.77 32.32
C SER A 35 22.09 -29.36 32.13
N THR A 36 21.74 -28.41 33.00
CA THR A 36 22.24 -27.04 33.00
C THR A 36 23.71 -26.96 33.43
N CYS A 37 24.10 -27.71 34.46
CA CYS A 37 25.50 -27.78 34.92
C CYS A 37 26.44 -28.34 33.84
N LYS A 38 26.02 -29.38 33.10
CA LYS A 38 26.81 -29.95 31.99
C LYS A 38 26.99 -28.98 30.82
N LEU A 39 25.99 -28.15 30.53
CA LEU A 39 26.08 -27.11 29.50
C LEU A 39 26.97 -25.94 29.93
N ILE A 40 26.91 -25.54 31.21
CA ILE A 40 27.77 -24.49 31.77
C ILE A 40 29.24 -24.93 31.74
N ASP A 41 29.54 -26.19 32.09
CA ASP A 41 30.88 -26.76 32.01
C ASP A 41 31.43 -26.82 30.56
N GLN A 42 30.56 -26.96 29.56
CA GLN A 42 30.92 -26.93 28.14
C GLN A 42 31.09 -25.49 27.62
N ILE A 43 30.29 -24.54 28.10
CA ILE A 43 30.42 -23.11 27.79
C ILE A 43 31.73 -22.54 28.38
N GLN A 44 32.17 -23.05 29.53
CA GLN A 44 33.47 -22.69 30.13
C GLN A 44 34.68 -23.23 29.34
N LYS A 45 34.48 -24.28 28.53
CA LYS A 45 35.50 -24.84 27.60
C LYS A 45 35.38 -24.28 26.18
N ALA A 46 34.60 -23.21 25.97
CA ALA A 46 34.39 -22.63 24.66
C ALA A 46 35.69 -22.10 24.04
N SER A 47 35.88 -22.39 22.74
CA SER A 47 36.97 -21.84 21.95
C SER A 47 36.69 -20.36 21.65
N TYR A 48 37.75 -19.54 21.59
CA TYR A 48 37.61 -18.13 21.21
C TYR A 48 37.21 -18.02 19.73
N GLY A 49 36.00 -17.52 19.47
CA GLY A 49 35.41 -17.46 18.13
C GLY A 49 35.70 -16.17 17.38
N GLY A 50 35.94 -15.07 18.10
CA GLY A 50 36.21 -13.75 17.51
C GLY A 50 35.60 -12.60 18.31
N GLN A 51 35.63 -11.40 17.74
CA GLN A 51 35.06 -10.18 18.32
C GLN A 51 34.02 -9.59 17.36
N VAL A 52 32.93 -9.06 17.91
CA VAL A 52 31.93 -8.31 17.13
C VAL A 52 32.35 -6.85 17.11
N TYR A 53 32.69 -6.32 15.93
CA TYR A 53 33.17 -4.96 15.76
C TYR A 53 32.23 -4.11 14.91
N LEU A 54 32.30 -2.80 15.10
CA LEU A 54 31.52 -1.84 14.31
C LEU A 54 32.39 -1.27 13.18
N LYS A 55 31.93 -1.42 11.94
CA LYS A 55 32.58 -0.78 10.77
C LYS A 55 31.54 0.01 10.00
N ASN A 56 31.82 1.28 9.71
CA ASN A 56 30.90 2.16 8.97
C ASN A 56 29.47 2.25 9.56
N GLY A 57 29.31 2.09 10.88
CA GLY A 57 28.00 2.16 11.55
C GLY A 57 27.17 0.88 11.52
N LEU A 58 27.70 -0.22 10.98
CA LEU A 58 27.06 -1.54 11.04
C LEU A 58 27.91 -2.54 11.85
N PRO A 59 27.29 -3.44 12.63
CA PRO A 59 27.96 -4.55 13.28
C PRO A 59 28.42 -5.62 12.28
N PHE A 60 29.65 -6.09 12.47
CA PHE A 60 30.24 -7.21 11.76
C PHE A 60 30.56 -8.31 12.77
N ILE A 61 30.27 -9.56 12.41
CA ILE A 61 30.63 -10.74 13.20
C ILE A 61 31.36 -11.75 12.32
N ASP A 62 32.51 -12.20 12.82
CA ASP A 62 33.41 -13.09 12.09
C ASP A 62 33.27 -14.49 12.67
N ILE A 63 32.67 -15.42 11.93
CA ILE A 63 32.32 -16.75 12.45
C ILE A 63 33.15 -17.81 11.72
N PRO A 64 33.90 -18.67 12.45
CA PRO A 64 34.61 -19.80 11.86
C PRO A 64 33.60 -20.89 11.45
N LEU A 65 33.56 -21.23 10.16
CA LEU A 65 32.64 -22.24 9.63
C LEU A 65 33.25 -23.65 9.73
N PRO A 66 32.49 -24.67 10.17
CA PRO A 66 33.02 -25.99 10.48
C PRO A 66 33.50 -26.78 9.26
N SER A 67 32.85 -26.64 8.09
CA SER A 67 33.15 -27.47 6.92
C SER A 67 34.47 -27.10 6.23
N ARG A 68 34.75 -25.79 6.10
CA ARG A 68 35.91 -25.27 5.36
C ARG A 68 37.03 -24.74 6.24
N LYS A 69 36.79 -24.56 7.55
CA LYS A 69 37.73 -23.97 8.52
C LYS A 69 38.23 -22.59 8.08
N GLU A 70 37.35 -21.82 7.44
CA GLU A 70 37.58 -20.41 7.09
C GLU A 70 36.68 -19.51 7.95
N ASN A 71 37.12 -18.27 8.19
CA ASN A 71 36.32 -17.27 8.89
C ASN A 71 35.44 -16.53 7.88
N CYS A 72 34.12 -16.54 8.11
CA CYS A 72 33.16 -15.81 7.28
C CYS A 72 32.68 -14.55 8.00
N HIS A 73 32.60 -13.44 7.26
CA HIS A 73 32.18 -12.15 7.77
C HIS A 73 30.68 -11.93 7.51
N PHE A 74 29.89 -11.78 8.58
CA PHE A 74 28.46 -11.46 8.49
C PHE A 74 28.20 -10.01 8.87
N ILE A 75 27.42 -9.33 8.03
CA ILE A 75 26.98 -7.94 8.24
C ILE A 75 25.58 -7.98 8.84
N LEU A 76 25.36 -7.31 9.98
CA LEU A 76 24.05 -7.34 10.64
C LEU A 76 23.38 -5.96 10.59
N ARG A 77 22.06 -5.94 10.44
CA ARG A 77 21.23 -4.74 10.57
C ARG A 77 20.54 -4.75 11.94
N PRO A 78 20.97 -3.93 12.92
CA PRO A 78 20.48 -4.01 14.31
C PRO A 78 18.95 -3.97 14.46
N PHE A 79 18.27 -3.14 13.68
CA PHE A 79 16.80 -2.96 13.78
C PHE A 79 16.00 -3.84 12.82
N GLY A 80 16.60 -4.25 11.69
CA GLY A 80 15.93 -5.03 10.65
C GLY A 80 16.08 -6.53 10.83
N ASP A 81 17.23 -7.00 11.30
CA ASP A 81 17.54 -8.42 11.37
C ASP A 81 17.23 -9.01 12.75
N THR A 82 16.90 -10.30 12.75
CA THR A 82 16.68 -11.09 13.95
C THR A 82 17.74 -12.17 14.09
N VAL A 83 17.89 -12.71 15.30
CA VAL A 83 18.75 -13.87 15.57
C VAL A 83 18.38 -15.06 14.67
N GLY A 84 17.09 -15.22 14.38
CA GLY A 84 16.56 -16.23 13.46
C GLY A 84 17.07 -16.03 12.04
N SER A 85 16.94 -14.81 11.50
CA SER A 85 17.46 -14.47 10.17
C SER A 85 18.96 -14.71 10.07
N LEU A 86 19.73 -14.36 11.11
CA LEU A 86 21.16 -14.66 11.14
C LEU A 86 21.44 -16.16 11.19
N SER A 87 20.69 -16.94 11.99
CA SER A 87 20.83 -18.39 12.02
C SER A 87 20.51 -19.04 10.66
N GLU A 88 19.58 -18.46 9.91
CA GLU A 88 19.25 -18.90 8.55
C GLU A 88 20.36 -18.52 7.56
N SER A 89 20.92 -17.30 7.65
CA SER A 89 22.08 -16.91 6.85
C SER A 89 23.28 -17.81 7.08
N LEU A 90 23.54 -18.20 8.33
CA LEU A 90 24.61 -19.16 8.68
C LEU A 90 24.35 -20.55 8.11
N SER A 91 23.12 -21.05 8.22
CA SER A 91 22.74 -22.37 7.70
C SER A 91 22.76 -22.42 6.16
N ASN A 92 22.52 -21.30 5.49
CA ASN A 92 22.57 -21.20 4.03
C ASN A 92 24.00 -21.15 3.50
N GLU A 93 24.93 -20.53 4.24
CA GLU A 93 26.34 -20.40 3.83
C GLU A 93 27.12 -21.71 3.99
N ASP A 94 26.85 -22.48 5.05
CA ASP A 94 27.50 -23.77 5.29
C ASP A 94 26.45 -24.87 5.53
N SER A 95 26.34 -25.79 4.57
CA SER A 95 25.45 -26.96 4.65
C SER A 95 25.88 -28.00 5.69
N GLY A 96 27.08 -27.87 6.28
CA GLY A 96 27.55 -28.70 7.39
C GLY A 96 27.07 -28.26 8.77
N ILE A 97 26.28 -27.17 8.86
CA ILE A 97 25.71 -26.68 10.11
C ILE A 97 24.28 -27.21 10.28
N GLU A 98 24.08 -28.05 11.29
CA GLU A 98 22.77 -28.62 11.62
C GLU A 98 22.08 -27.88 12.78
N VAL A 99 22.88 -27.46 13.78
CA VAL A 99 22.36 -26.84 15.01
C VAL A 99 23.05 -25.51 15.28
N ILE A 100 22.25 -24.44 15.31
CA ILE A 100 22.70 -23.08 15.67
C ILE A 100 21.89 -22.59 16.87
N ALA A 101 22.57 -22.15 17.92
CA ALA A 101 21.93 -21.50 19.05
C ALA A 101 22.83 -20.45 19.69
N PHE A 102 22.24 -19.32 20.05
CA PHE A 102 22.89 -18.26 20.80
C PHE A 102 22.55 -18.40 22.29
N TYR A 103 23.56 -18.17 23.13
CA TYR A 103 23.46 -18.22 24.58
C TYR A 103 24.05 -16.96 25.20
N THR A 104 23.51 -16.61 26.37
CA THR A 104 24.04 -15.57 27.26
C THR A 104 25.17 -16.12 28.13
N CYS A 105 25.86 -15.25 28.86
CA CYS A 105 26.88 -15.61 29.86
C CYS A 105 26.37 -16.58 30.94
N GLU A 106 25.07 -16.53 31.20
CA GLU A 106 24.40 -17.34 32.22
C GLU A 106 23.98 -18.72 31.67
N GLY A 107 24.27 -19.02 30.41
CA GLY A 107 23.88 -20.27 29.75
C GLY A 107 22.42 -20.30 29.30
N LEU A 108 21.72 -19.16 29.31
CA LEU A 108 20.33 -19.07 28.82
C LEU A 108 20.31 -18.94 27.30
N ARG A 109 19.47 -19.75 26.64
CA ARG A 109 19.26 -19.72 25.19
C ARG A 109 18.49 -18.47 24.77
N ILE A 110 19.00 -17.75 23.78
CA ILE A 110 18.38 -16.57 23.21
C ILE A 110 17.35 -16.98 22.14
N SER A 111 16.19 -16.32 22.15
CA SER A 111 15.11 -16.59 21.20
C SER A 111 15.49 -16.18 19.78
N LYS A 112 15.07 -16.97 18.78
CA LYS A 112 15.22 -16.65 17.36
C LYS A 112 14.54 -15.32 16.97
N CYS A 113 13.47 -14.92 17.67
CA CYS A 113 12.75 -13.66 17.39
C CYS A 113 13.45 -12.42 17.94
N THR A 114 14.52 -12.59 18.74
CA THR A 114 15.24 -11.46 19.33
C THR A 114 15.88 -10.63 18.22
N ARG A 115 15.71 -9.30 18.25
CA ARG A 115 16.38 -8.40 17.30
C ARG A 115 17.88 -8.35 17.57
N ILE A 116 18.68 -8.19 16.53
CA ILE A 116 20.14 -8.09 16.66
C ILE A 116 20.55 -6.92 17.56
N HIS A 117 19.83 -5.79 17.53
CA HIS A 117 20.07 -4.67 18.45
C HIS A 117 20.09 -5.10 19.93
N HIS A 118 19.12 -5.92 20.34
CA HIS A 118 19.05 -6.40 21.72
C HIS A 118 20.11 -7.49 22.02
N LEU A 119 20.51 -8.26 21.01
CA LEU A 119 21.62 -9.22 21.14
C LEU A 119 22.94 -8.51 21.41
N LEU A 120 23.22 -7.43 20.67
CA LEU A 120 24.44 -6.62 20.81
C LEU A 120 24.47 -5.76 22.08
N THR A 121 23.36 -5.74 22.82
CA THR A 121 23.32 -5.13 24.15
C THR A 121 24.02 -6.01 25.19
N PHE A 122 24.28 -7.30 24.93
CA PHE A 122 25.04 -8.14 25.86
C PHE A 122 26.55 -8.01 25.63
N PRO A 123 27.38 -7.95 26.68
CA PRO A 123 28.83 -7.73 26.55
C PRO A 123 29.57 -8.94 25.98
N THR A 124 29.09 -10.15 26.27
CA THR A 124 29.63 -11.39 25.72
C THR A 124 28.50 -12.30 25.25
N LEU A 125 28.76 -12.99 24.15
CA LEU A 125 27.81 -13.84 23.45
C LEU A 125 28.44 -15.21 23.22
N TYR A 126 27.64 -16.26 23.38
CA TYR A 126 28.07 -17.64 23.14
C TYR A 126 27.28 -18.20 21.98
N LEU A 127 27.98 -18.65 20.94
CA LEU A 127 27.39 -19.28 19.77
C LEU A 127 27.72 -20.77 19.80
N ARG A 128 26.68 -21.60 19.77
CA ARG A 128 26.81 -23.03 19.55
C ARG A 128 26.62 -23.33 18.07
N ILE A 129 27.62 -23.97 17.47
CA ILE A 129 27.55 -24.55 16.12
C ILE A 129 27.79 -26.05 16.28
N ASN A 130 26.76 -26.84 15.98
CA ASN A 130 26.74 -28.30 16.18
C ASN A 130 27.09 -28.67 17.64
N ASP A 131 28.30 -29.20 17.87
CA ASP A 131 28.81 -29.59 19.18
C ASP A 131 29.91 -28.66 19.73
N SER A 132 30.26 -27.62 18.99
CA SER A 132 31.29 -26.64 19.36
C SER A 132 30.67 -25.36 19.91
N PHE A 133 31.26 -24.82 20.98
CA PHE A 133 30.89 -23.53 21.55
C PHE A 133 31.96 -22.48 21.25
N TYR A 134 31.52 -21.34 20.74
CA TYR A 134 32.35 -20.19 20.42
C TYR A 134 31.99 -19.00 21.30
N LYS A 135 33.00 -18.40 21.92
CA LYS A 135 32.85 -17.15 22.67
C LYS A 135 33.10 -15.95 21.76
N PHE A 136 32.18 -15.00 21.76
CA PHE A 136 32.25 -13.73 21.07
C PHE A 136 32.19 -12.58 22.07
N ASP A 137 33.19 -11.71 22.04
CA ASP A 137 33.19 -10.48 22.83
C ASP A 137 32.65 -9.33 21.96
N VAL A 138 31.75 -8.52 22.51
CA VAL A 138 31.11 -7.42 21.78
C VAL A 138 31.80 -6.10 22.12
N ASP A 139 32.12 -5.30 21.10
CA ASP A 139 32.70 -3.97 21.30
C ASP A 139 31.83 -3.07 22.18
N THR A 140 32.45 -2.42 23.17
CA THR A 140 31.80 -1.47 24.09
C THR A 140 31.27 -0.21 23.41
N SER A 141 31.62 0.05 22.15
CA SER A 141 31.11 1.16 21.34
C SER A 141 29.59 1.10 21.11
N PHE A 142 28.99 -0.11 21.15
CA PHE A 142 27.53 -0.32 21.07
C PHE A 142 26.77 0.14 22.32
N TYR A 143 27.42 0.09 23.49
CA TYR A 143 26.84 0.45 24.79
C TYR A 143 26.80 1.96 25.04
N ILE A 144 27.88 2.68 24.67
CA ILE A 144 28.09 4.07 25.08
C ILE A 144 27.23 5.06 24.27
N SER A 145 26.93 4.73 23.00
CA SER A 145 26.05 5.58 22.18
C SER A 145 24.56 5.46 22.54
N SER A 146 24.19 4.36 23.19
CA SER A 146 22.79 3.99 23.45
C SER A 146 22.33 4.36 24.86
N LEU A 147 23.14 4.27 25.92
CA LEU A 147 22.65 4.39 27.31
C LEU A 147 22.00 5.76 27.66
N ASP A 148 22.74 6.87 27.55
CA ASP A 148 22.24 8.20 27.98
C ASP A 148 21.13 8.77 27.05
N LYS A 149 21.21 8.44 25.76
CA LYS A 149 20.19 8.83 24.77
C LYS A 149 18.98 7.91 24.81
N ALA A 150 19.14 6.63 25.18
CA ALA A 150 18.03 5.69 25.27
C ALA A 150 17.22 5.91 26.55
N GLU A 151 17.81 6.27 27.69
CA GLU A 151 17.01 6.54 28.90
C GLU A 151 16.05 7.71 28.69
N SER A 152 16.54 8.84 28.19
CA SER A 152 15.71 10.01 27.85
C SER A 152 14.70 9.71 26.74
N PHE A 153 15.07 8.93 25.72
CA PHE A 153 14.16 8.51 24.66
C PHE A 153 13.10 7.51 25.13
N ASN A 154 13.45 6.61 26.04
CA ASN A 154 12.53 5.63 26.64
C ASN A 154 11.51 6.33 27.54
N ASP A 155 11.91 7.39 28.24
CA ASP A 155 11.00 8.27 28.99
C ASP A 155 10.05 9.05 28.08
N ILE A 156 10.54 9.54 26.94
CA ILE A 156 9.69 10.18 25.93
C ILE A 156 8.73 9.16 25.32
N LYS A 157 9.21 7.94 25.03
CA LYS A 157 8.40 6.85 24.49
C LYS A 157 7.32 6.39 25.48
N SER A 158 7.64 6.31 26.76
CA SER A 158 6.67 5.96 27.80
C SER A 158 5.61 7.05 27.95
N LYS A 159 6.00 8.34 27.94
CA LYS A 159 5.06 9.48 27.93
C LYS A 159 4.19 9.52 26.67
N ILE A 160 4.75 9.26 25.50
CA ILE A 160 3.98 9.20 24.24
C ILE A 160 2.99 8.03 24.30
N SER A 161 3.43 6.86 24.76
CA SER A 161 2.56 5.69 24.93
C SER A 161 1.41 5.98 25.90
N THR A 162 1.67 6.60 27.06
CA THR A 162 0.60 6.98 27.99
C THR A 162 -0.37 7.96 27.35
N LEU A 163 0.10 8.95 26.59
CA LEU A 163 -0.79 9.85 25.85
C LEU A 163 -1.63 9.09 24.81
N TYR A 164 -1.06 8.17 24.03
CA TYR A 164 -1.80 7.35 23.08
C TYR A 164 -2.91 6.53 23.77
N THR A 165 -2.66 6.02 24.98
CA THR A 165 -3.67 5.29 25.76
C THR A 165 -4.74 6.20 26.36
N VAL A 166 -4.37 7.43 26.78
CA VAL A 166 -5.32 8.41 27.35
C VAL A 166 -6.23 8.97 26.27
N PHE A 167 -5.70 9.21 25.07
CA PHE A 167 -6.44 9.79 23.95
C PHE A 167 -7.25 8.76 23.14
N ASP A 168 -7.19 7.48 23.48
CA ASP A 168 -7.80 6.35 22.75
C ASP A 168 -7.84 6.58 21.23
N VAL A 169 -6.64 6.80 20.68
CA VAL A 169 -6.48 7.23 19.28
C VAL A 169 -7.05 6.18 18.32
N GLU A 170 -7.05 4.91 18.72
CA GLU A 170 -7.64 3.80 17.96
C GLU A 170 -9.17 3.90 17.90
N GLU A 171 -9.85 4.12 19.04
CA GLU A 171 -11.31 4.29 19.04
C GLU A 171 -11.72 5.52 18.23
N TYR A 172 -10.98 6.63 18.36
CA TYR A 172 -11.21 7.84 17.56
C TYR A 172 -11.07 7.57 16.06
N LYS A 173 -10.05 6.81 15.64
CA LYS A 173 -9.84 6.45 14.23
C LYS A 173 -10.96 5.59 13.68
N ILE A 174 -11.35 4.53 14.40
CA ILE A 174 -12.45 3.64 14.01
C ILE A 174 -13.75 4.43 13.88
N ARG A 175 -14.01 5.33 14.84
CA ARG A 175 -15.17 6.22 14.80
C ARG A 175 -15.14 7.16 13.60
N LYS A 176 -13.97 7.74 13.30
CA LYS A 176 -13.81 8.62 12.14
C LYS A 176 -14.00 7.86 10.83
N GLU A 177 -13.45 6.65 10.70
CA GLU A 177 -13.63 5.81 9.52
C GLU A 177 -15.11 5.44 9.32
N SER A 178 -15.81 5.05 10.38
CA SER A 178 -17.24 4.71 10.28
C SER A 178 -18.10 5.90 9.84
N ILE A 179 -17.78 7.12 10.31
CA ILE A 179 -18.44 8.36 9.86
C ILE A 179 -18.18 8.61 8.37
N LEU A 180 -16.93 8.46 7.91
CA LEU A 180 -16.58 8.64 6.50
C LEU A 180 -17.27 7.61 5.60
N LEU A 181 -17.32 6.34 6.03
CA LEU A 181 -18.02 5.27 5.31
C LEU A 181 -19.52 5.53 5.22
N ASN A 182 -20.16 5.96 6.31
CA ASN A 182 -21.58 6.31 6.30
C ASN A 182 -21.85 7.50 5.37
N ASN A 183 -21.01 8.53 5.41
CA ASN A 183 -21.11 9.67 4.49
C ASN A 183 -20.95 9.24 3.03
N LEU A 184 -20.00 8.36 2.74
CA LEU A 184 -19.78 7.80 1.41
C LEU A 184 -21.01 7.03 0.95
N GLU A 185 -21.58 6.16 1.79
CA GLU A 185 -22.79 5.40 1.48
C GLU A 185 -23.97 6.34 1.16
N ASN A 186 -24.14 7.41 1.95
CA ASN A 186 -25.17 8.41 1.73
C ASN A 186 -24.99 9.14 0.38
N VAL A 187 -23.75 9.50 0.02
CA VAL A 187 -23.43 10.12 -1.27
C VAL A 187 -23.68 9.14 -2.41
N GLU A 188 -23.26 7.89 -2.30
CA GLU A 188 -23.50 6.86 -3.31
C GLU A 188 -24.98 6.58 -3.52
N ARG A 189 -25.76 6.55 -2.44
CA ARG A 189 -27.22 6.38 -2.51
C ARG A 189 -27.88 7.48 -3.32
N LYS A 190 -27.43 8.74 -3.15
CA LYS A 190 -27.90 9.89 -3.94
C LYS A 190 -27.38 9.86 -5.39
N LEU A 191 -26.17 9.35 -5.61
CA LEU A 191 -25.52 9.29 -6.92
C LEU A 191 -26.14 8.22 -7.83
N ARG A 192 -26.54 7.06 -7.29
CA ARG A 192 -27.13 5.93 -8.04
C ARG A 192 -28.27 6.33 -8.98
N PRO A 193 -29.34 7.00 -8.54
CA PRO A 193 -30.44 7.39 -9.44
C PRO A 193 -29.97 8.36 -10.53
N LEU A 194 -29.07 9.28 -10.20
CA LEU A 194 -28.52 10.25 -11.14
C LEU A 194 -27.69 9.57 -12.24
N ILE A 195 -26.90 8.55 -11.90
CA ILE A 195 -26.15 7.74 -12.89
C ILE A 195 -27.10 7.05 -13.86
N ILE A 196 -28.20 6.49 -13.36
CA ILE A 196 -29.18 5.78 -14.21
C ILE A 196 -29.81 6.75 -15.21
N ILE A 197 -30.23 7.92 -14.75
CA ILE A 197 -30.80 8.98 -15.60
C ILE A 197 -29.77 9.44 -16.63
N ARG A 198 -28.55 9.76 -16.19
CA ARG A 198 -27.44 10.16 -17.08
C ARG A 198 -27.19 9.10 -18.16
N LYS A 199 -27.09 7.83 -17.78
CA LYS A 199 -26.84 6.72 -18.71
C LYS A 199 -27.96 6.56 -19.74
N ASN A 200 -29.20 6.80 -19.35
CA ASN A 200 -30.32 6.79 -20.29
C ASN A 200 -30.20 7.95 -21.29
N ILE A 201 -29.86 9.16 -20.83
CA ILE A 201 -29.63 10.32 -21.70
C ILE A 201 -28.47 10.05 -22.66
N GLU A 202 -27.35 9.51 -22.17
CA GLU A 202 -26.18 9.17 -22.99
C GLU A 202 -26.55 8.19 -24.11
N LYS A 203 -27.31 7.13 -23.80
CA LYS A 203 -27.79 6.17 -24.81
C LYS A 203 -28.66 6.83 -25.88
N GLU A 204 -29.51 7.77 -25.50
CA GLU A 204 -30.34 8.50 -26.47
C GLU A 204 -29.51 9.44 -27.34
N CYS A 205 -28.54 10.14 -26.75
CA CYS A 205 -27.62 11.02 -27.46
C CYS A 205 -26.75 10.25 -28.44
N GLU A 206 -26.25 9.06 -28.08
CA GLU A 206 -25.53 8.19 -29.00
C GLU A 206 -26.39 7.76 -30.19
N LYS A 207 -27.64 7.34 -29.94
CA LYS A 207 -28.58 6.98 -31.02
C LYS A 207 -28.88 8.16 -31.93
N HIS A 208 -28.97 9.37 -31.37
CA HIS A 208 -29.20 10.59 -32.14
C HIS A 208 -27.99 10.96 -32.99
N SER A 209 -26.79 10.94 -32.41
CA SER A 209 -25.55 11.22 -33.15
C SER A 209 -25.34 10.22 -34.28
N LYS A 210 -25.50 8.92 -34.02
CA LYS A 210 -25.44 7.87 -35.03
C LYS A 210 -26.45 8.11 -36.16
N ARG A 211 -27.68 8.51 -35.85
CA ARG A 211 -28.68 8.86 -36.87
C ARG A 211 -28.26 10.05 -37.74
N ILE A 212 -27.66 11.08 -37.15
CA ILE A 212 -27.14 12.22 -37.91
C ILE A 212 -26.03 11.76 -38.87
N PHE A 213 -25.05 10.99 -38.39
CA PHE A 213 -23.98 10.49 -39.25
C PHE A 213 -24.50 9.58 -40.37
N TRP A 214 -25.42 8.66 -40.06
CA TRP A 214 -26.06 7.83 -41.08
C TRP A 214 -26.88 8.64 -42.09
N SER A 215 -27.55 9.71 -41.65
CA SER A 215 -28.28 10.60 -42.56
C SER A 215 -27.33 11.37 -43.48
N GLY A 216 -26.19 11.86 -42.95
CA GLY A 216 -25.15 12.51 -43.75
C GLY A 216 -24.53 11.55 -44.77
N PHE A 217 -24.22 10.32 -44.35
CA PHE A 217 -23.75 9.26 -45.24
C PHE A 217 -24.76 8.95 -46.34
N SER A 218 -26.04 8.76 -45.98
CA SER A 218 -27.10 8.49 -46.94
C SER A 218 -27.30 9.63 -47.93
N ALA A 219 -27.17 10.89 -47.49
CA ALA A 219 -27.27 12.05 -48.37
C ALA A 219 -26.13 12.09 -49.40
N VAL A 220 -24.90 11.77 -48.98
CA VAL A 220 -23.75 11.67 -49.90
C VAL A 220 -23.93 10.50 -50.87
N CYS A 221 -24.41 9.34 -50.40
CA CYS A 221 -24.72 8.21 -51.29
C CYS A 221 -25.83 8.55 -52.30
N PHE A 222 -26.88 9.23 -51.85
CA PHE A 222 -27.95 9.69 -52.73
C PHE A 222 -27.43 10.68 -53.79
N GLN A 223 -26.60 11.64 -53.39
CA GLN A 223 -25.95 12.59 -54.28
C GLN A 223 -25.13 11.88 -55.37
N VAL A 224 -24.33 10.88 -55.00
CA VAL A 224 -23.55 10.07 -55.97
C VAL A 224 -24.48 9.26 -56.88
N GLY A 225 -25.55 8.67 -56.34
CA GLY A 225 -26.52 7.91 -57.12
C GLY A 225 -27.27 8.76 -58.15
N VAL A 226 -27.65 9.98 -57.78
CA VAL A 226 -28.27 10.96 -58.69
C VAL A 226 -27.30 11.31 -59.83
N PHE A 227 -26.03 11.58 -59.51
CA PHE A 227 -25.02 11.85 -60.55
C PHE A 227 -24.79 10.64 -61.45
N ALA A 228 -24.72 9.42 -60.90
CA ALA A 228 -24.56 8.20 -61.70
C ALA A 228 -25.75 7.97 -62.66
N ARG A 229 -26.98 8.20 -62.18
CA ARG A 229 -28.20 8.08 -62.99
C ARG A 229 -28.19 9.09 -64.15
N LEU A 230 -27.95 10.37 -63.85
CA LEU A 230 -27.92 11.46 -64.83
C LEU A 230 -26.83 11.25 -65.90
N THR A 231 -25.65 10.76 -65.52
CA THR A 231 -24.49 10.64 -66.42
C THR A 231 -24.60 9.47 -67.40
N TRP A 232 -25.34 8.41 -67.05
CA TRP A 232 -25.42 7.20 -67.91
C TRP A 232 -26.65 7.11 -68.78
N TRP A 233 -27.72 7.82 -68.44
CA TRP A 233 -29.02 7.62 -69.09
C TRP A 233 -29.63 8.91 -69.66
N GLU A 234 -29.47 10.06 -69.00
CA GLU A 234 -30.12 11.31 -69.44
C GLU A 234 -29.16 12.31 -70.11
N TYR A 235 -27.92 12.46 -69.63
CA TYR A 235 -27.01 13.52 -70.07
C TYR A 235 -25.60 12.97 -70.33
N SER A 236 -24.93 13.51 -71.36
CA SER A 236 -23.52 13.24 -71.61
C SER A 236 -22.62 13.90 -70.55
N TRP A 237 -21.42 13.35 -70.37
CA TRP A 237 -20.46 13.79 -69.36
C TRP A 237 -20.10 15.29 -69.45
N ASP A 238 -20.08 15.85 -70.66
CA ASP A 238 -19.79 17.27 -70.93
C ASP A 238 -20.74 18.25 -70.21
N ILE A 239 -22.01 17.87 -70.01
CA ILE A 239 -23.00 18.69 -69.28
C ILE A 239 -22.86 18.52 -67.76
N MET A 240 -22.43 17.34 -67.30
CA MET A 240 -22.31 17.02 -65.87
C MET A 240 -21.01 17.53 -65.24
N GLU A 241 -19.96 17.71 -66.05
CA GLU A 241 -18.64 18.20 -65.62
C GLU A 241 -18.74 19.46 -64.73
N PRO A 242 -19.31 20.60 -65.19
CA PRO A 242 -19.37 21.82 -64.37
C PRO A 242 -20.20 21.65 -63.09
N ILE A 243 -21.25 20.82 -63.13
CA ILE A 243 -22.15 20.59 -61.97
C ILE A 243 -21.40 19.87 -60.84
N THR A 244 -20.60 18.86 -61.19
CA THR A 244 -19.79 18.14 -60.20
C THR A 244 -18.69 19.02 -59.60
N TYR A 245 -18.09 19.92 -60.39
CA TYR A 245 -17.15 20.93 -59.88
C TYR A 245 -17.80 21.89 -58.89
N PHE A 246 -18.98 22.45 -59.20
CA PHE A 246 -19.70 23.31 -58.24
C PHE A 246 -20.09 22.55 -56.98
N SER A 247 -20.47 21.27 -57.11
CA SER A 247 -20.84 20.44 -55.97
C SER A 247 -19.66 20.15 -55.03
N THR A 248 -18.48 19.84 -55.57
CA THR A 248 -17.27 19.59 -54.77
C THR A 248 -16.77 20.88 -54.12
N PHE A 249 -16.78 22.00 -54.85
CA PHE A 249 -16.46 23.31 -54.30
C PHE A 249 -17.41 23.70 -53.16
N SER A 250 -18.72 23.45 -53.33
CA SER A 250 -19.73 23.68 -52.27
C SER A 250 -19.42 22.89 -50.99
N SER A 251 -19.02 21.62 -51.10
CA SER A 251 -18.61 20.81 -49.93
C SER A 251 -17.40 21.41 -49.20
N VAL A 252 -16.41 21.94 -49.93
CA VAL A 252 -15.24 22.62 -49.35
C VAL A 252 -15.67 23.92 -48.67
N VAL A 253 -16.54 24.72 -49.30
CA VAL A 253 -17.09 25.95 -48.71
C VAL A 253 -17.86 25.65 -47.41
N ILE A 254 -18.65 24.57 -47.37
CA ILE A 254 -19.37 24.14 -46.15
C ILE A 254 -18.38 23.73 -45.04
N ALA A 255 -17.33 22.98 -45.38
CA ALA A 255 -16.30 22.60 -44.41
C ALA A 255 -15.54 23.82 -43.86
N LEU A 256 -15.23 24.81 -44.70
CA LEU A 256 -14.63 26.08 -44.30
C LEU A 256 -15.58 26.93 -43.45
N ALA A 257 -16.86 27.02 -43.82
CA ALA A 257 -17.88 27.71 -43.04
C ALA A 257 -18.02 27.09 -41.63
N TYR A 258 -17.98 25.75 -41.55
CA TYR A 258 -17.95 25.05 -40.27
C TYR A 258 -16.70 25.42 -39.43
N TYR A 259 -15.53 25.46 -40.06
CA TYR A 259 -14.29 25.87 -39.39
C TYR A 259 -14.36 27.30 -38.86
N LEU A 260 -14.88 28.25 -39.65
CA LEU A 260 -15.02 29.65 -39.23
C LEU A 260 -15.95 29.80 -38.02
N VAL A 261 -17.07 29.07 -38.00
CA VAL A 261 -18.03 29.12 -36.89
C VAL A 261 -17.48 28.43 -35.64
N THR A 262 -16.80 27.29 -35.79
CA THR A 262 -16.42 26.43 -34.66
C THR A 262 -14.96 26.55 -34.22
N LYS A 263 -14.14 27.29 -34.97
CA LYS A 263 -12.70 27.51 -34.78
C LYS A 263 -11.88 26.24 -34.54
N GLN A 264 -12.32 25.12 -35.10
CA GLN A 264 -11.67 23.82 -34.97
C GLN A 264 -11.82 23.05 -36.28
N ASN A 265 -10.81 22.25 -36.61
CA ASN A 265 -10.78 21.44 -37.83
C ASN A 265 -12.00 20.50 -37.91
N PHE A 266 -12.45 20.24 -39.13
CA PHE A 266 -13.52 19.28 -39.40
C PHE A 266 -12.98 17.86 -39.25
N GLU A 267 -12.98 17.36 -38.02
CA GLU A 267 -12.64 15.98 -37.69
C GLU A 267 -13.90 15.26 -37.22
N TYR A 268 -14.18 14.08 -37.78
CA TYR A 268 -15.41 13.32 -37.49
C TYR A 268 -15.56 12.99 -36.00
N SER A 269 -14.47 12.63 -35.32
CA SER A 269 -14.46 12.35 -33.88
C SER A 269 -14.85 13.59 -33.06
N SER A 270 -14.18 14.71 -33.33
CA SER A 270 -14.42 15.99 -32.66
C SER A 270 -15.81 16.57 -32.96
N ALA A 271 -16.33 16.39 -34.18
CA ALA A 271 -17.69 16.77 -34.55
C ALA A 271 -18.75 15.92 -33.83
N ASN A 272 -18.53 14.60 -33.72
CA ASN A 272 -19.42 13.69 -32.99
C ASN A 272 -19.54 14.09 -31.51
N ILE A 273 -18.42 14.35 -30.85
CA ILE A 273 -18.39 14.79 -29.45
C ILE A 273 -19.19 16.09 -29.26
N ARG A 274 -19.08 17.04 -30.19
CA ARG A 274 -19.83 18.30 -30.12
C ARG A 274 -21.33 18.13 -30.32
N ILE A 275 -21.74 17.33 -31.31
CA ILE A 275 -23.14 16.97 -31.54
C ILE A 275 -23.72 16.27 -30.31
N PHE A 276 -22.96 15.31 -29.76
CA PHE A 276 -23.31 14.59 -28.55
C PHE A 276 -23.47 15.53 -27.35
N ASN A 277 -22.49 16.38 -27.06
CA ASN A 277 -22.52 17.31 -25.93
C ASN A 277 -23.69 18.30 -26.05
N LYS A 278 -23.91 18.88 -27.24
CA LYS A 278 -25.03 19.79 -27.47
C LYS A 278 -26.38 19.10 -27.24
N ASP A 279 -26.52 17.86 -27.72
CA ASP A 279 -27.75 17.09 -27.49
C ASP A 279 -27.89 16.67 -26.02
N PHE A 280 -26.80 16.30 -25.36
CA PHE A 280 -26.77 15.93 -23.94
C PHE A 280 -27.27 17.08 -23.07
N TYR A 281 -26.73 18.30 -23.21
CA TYR A 281 -27.22 19.45 -22.44
C TYR A 281 -28.66 19.82 -22.78
N ARG A 282 -29.06 19.67 -24.04
CA ARG A 282 -30.45 19.88 -24.46
C ARG A 282 -31.40 18.90 -23.78
N ARG A 283 -31.03 17.62 -23.68
CA ARG A 283 -31.83 16.57 -23.03
C ARG A 283 -31.75 16.65 -21.51
N ALA A 284 -30.59 16.96 -20.93
CA ALA A 284 -30.41 17.17 -19.50
C ALA A 284 -31.41 18.22 -18.98
N ARG A 285 -31.58 19.33 -19.72
CA ARG A 285 -32.62 20.33 -19.41
C ARG A 285 -34.05 19.79 -19.48
N LYS A 286 -34.35 18.87 -20.40
CA LYS A 286 -35.68 18.24 -20.53
C LYS A 286 -35.98 17.25 -19.40
N TYR A 287 -34.97 16.50 -18.95
CA TYR A 287 -35.10 15.55 -17.85
C TYR A 287 -34.89 16.20 -16.47
N CYS A 288 -34.78 17.53 -16.40
CA CYS A 288 -34.43 18.29 -15.19
C CYS A 288 -33.20 17.72 -14.46
N PHE A 289 -32.22 17.20 -15.22
CA PHE A 289 -30.98 16.66 -14.69
C PHE A 289 -29.96 17.77 -14.47
N ASP A 290 -29.66 18.06 -13.20
CA ASP A 290 -28.64 19.04 -12.84
C ASP A 290 -27.24 18.42 -12.93
N VAL A 291 -26.52 18.82 -13.98
CA VAL A 291 -25.15 18.39 -14.24
C VAL A 291 -24.18 18.94 -13.19
N ALA A 292 -24.44 20.13 -12.63
CA ALA A 292 -23.57 20.73 -11.63
C ALA A 292 -23.66 19.95 -10.30
N GLN A 293 -24.88 19.69 -9.83
CA GLN A 293 -25.11 18.88 -8.63
C GLN A 293 -24.47 17.50 -8.75
N PHE A 294 -24.59 16.86 -9.91
CA PHE A 294 -23.96 15.55 -10.15
C PHE A 294 -22.43 15.60 -10.05
N ASN A 295 -21.79 16.61 -10.66
CA ASN A 295 -20.35 16.77 -10.61
C ASN A 295 -19.86 17.08 -9.19
N ASP A 296 -20.61 17.84 -8.42
CA ASP A 296 -20.28 18.13 -7.03
C ASP A 296 -20.39 16.89 -6.15
N LEU A 297 -21.40 16.04 -6.37
CA LEU A 297 -21.50 14.73 -5.69
C LEU A 297 -20.33 13.80 -6.02
N ILE A 298 -19.84 13.81 -7.26
CA ILE A 298 -18.62 13.06 -7.64
C ILE A 298 -17.41 13.62 -6.88
N LYS A 299 -17.20 14.94 -6.88
CA LYS A 299 -16.08 15.56 -6.15
C LYS A 299 -16.11 15.22 -4.67
N ILE A 300 -17.29 15.26 -4.05
CA ILE A 300 -17.45 14.90 -2.63
C ILE A 300 -17.10 13.42 -2.42
N LYS A 301 -17.58 12.52 -3.29
CA LYS A 301 -17.25 11.09 -3.22
C LYS A 301 -15.74 10.87 -3.32
N ASP A 302 -15.08 11.50 -4.29
CA ASP A 302 -13.64 11.36 -4.51
C ASP A 302 -12.85 11.93 -3.33
N GLY A 303 -13.27 13.09 -2.78
CA GLY A 303 -12.68 13.65 -1.57
C GLY A 303 -12.78 12.73 -0.35
N LEU A 304 -13.95 12.12 -0.14
CA LEU A 304 -14.15 11.15 0.95
C LEU A 304 -13.29 9.89 0.77
N ASN A 305 -13.17 9.38 -0.46
CA ASN A 305 -12.30 8.25 -0.78
C ASN A 305 -10.83 8.57 -0.51
N CYS A 306 -10.36 9.76 -0.91
CA CYS A 306 -9.00 10.21 -0.62
C CYS A 306 -8.74 10.33 0.89
N GLU A 307 -9.68 10.88 1.66
CA GLU A 307 -9.53 10.98 3.11
C GLU A 307 -9.48 9.61 3.78
N LEU A 308 -10.33 8.68 3.34
CA LEU A 308 -10.37 7.31 3.84
C LEU A 308 -9.07 6.55 3.50
N GLN A 309 -8.56 6.67 2.28
CA GLN A 309 -7.26 6.11 1.91
C GLN A 309 -6.11 6.68 2.75
N ARG A 310 -6.14 7.98 3.05
CA ARG A 310 -5.13 8.62 3.90
C ARG A 310 -5.13 8.05 5.32
N ILE A 311 -6.31 7.77 5.88
CA ILE A 311 -6.42 7.17 7.23
C ILE A 311 -5.84 5.75 7.22
N ARG A 312 -6.19 4.92 6.23
CA ARG A 312 -5.67 3.55 6.10
C ARG A 312 -4.17 3.49 5.84
N ASN A 313 -3.63 4.34 4.97
CA ASN A 313 -2.19 4.36 4.68
C ASN A 313 -1.34 4.76 5.90
N ASN A 314 -1.87 5.58 6.81
CA ASN A 314 -1.20 5.95 8.05
C ASN A 314 -1.09 4.76 9.04
N GLU A 315 -1.93 3.73 8.90
CA GLU A 315 -1.83 2.51 9.72
C GLU A 315 -0.65 1.65 9.28
N PHE A 316 -0.46 1.45 7.98
CA PHE A 316 0.65 0.65 7.43
C PHE A 316 2.04 1.15 7.83
N ILE A 317 2.21 2.45 8.13
CA ILE A 317 3.50 3.02 8.52
C ILE A 317 3.86 2.69 9.98
N ARG A 318 2.90 2.31 10.83
CA ARG A 318 3.15 2.02 12.25
C ARG A 318 3.61 0.59 12.53
N ASP A 319 3.43 -0.32 11.58
CA ASP A 319 3.73 -1.73 11.75
C ASP A 319 5.19 -2.12 11.37
N PHE A 320 6.04 -1.13 11.07
CA PHE A 320 7.47 -1.28 10.76
C PHE A 320 8.36 -0.65 11.84
#